data_AF-A0A7S2QKQ0-F1
#
_entry.id   AF-A0A7S2QKQ0-F1
#
_cell.length_a   1.000
_cell.length_b   1.000
_cell.length_c   1.000
_cell.angle_alpha   90.00
_cell.angle_beta   90.00
_cell.angle_gamma   90.00
#
_symmetry.space_group_name_H-M   'P 1'
#
loop_
_entity.id
_entity.type
_entity.pdbx_description
1 polymer ?
#
loop_
_entity_poly.entity_id
_entity_poly.type
_entity_poly.pdbx_seq_one_letter_code
_entity_poly.pdbx_strand_id
1 'polypeptide(L)'
;RPSLLVHKISRLEITAGAIEAVVQTPEGCQALLDLDVGKEDHDYLADILDADKSGACDIGEMIDGISRLRGEPRRSDIVSIDLMVRVLQRQVGEILSQVRTIPDFSTFC
;
A
#
# COMPACT_ATOMS: atom_id res chain seq x y z
N ARG A 1 -33.76 0.60 -5.10
CA ARG A 1 -32.74 -0.47 -5.28
C ARG A 1 -31.40 0.06 -4.76
N PRO A 2 -31.07 -0.17 -3.49
CA PRO A 2 -29.87 0.39 -2.84
C PRO A 2 -28.54 -0.07 -3.45
N SER A 3 -28.50 -1.25 -4.08
CA SER A 3 -27.30 -1.83 -4.72
C SER A 3 -26.68 -0.96 -5.83
N LEU A 4 -27.49 -0.20 -6.57
CA LEU A 4 -27.01 0.69 -7.64
C LEU A 4 -26.30 1.94 -7.10
N LEU A 5 -26.66 2.35 -5.87
CA LEU A 5 -26.11 3.54 -5.23
C LEU A 5 -24.75 3.23 -4.59
N VAL A 6 -24.63 2.07 -3.94
CA VAL A 6 -23.35 1.56 -3.41
C VAL A 6 -22.31 1.43 -4.52
N HIS A 7 -22.70 0.89 -5.68
CA HIS A 7 -21.79 0.68 -6.80
C HIS A 7 -21.33 1.98 -7.49
N LYS A 8 -22.12 3.06 -7.34
CA LYS A 8 -21.74 4.40 -7.82
C LYS A 8 -20.81 5.09 -6.82
N ILE A 9 -21.10 4.99 -5.53
CA ILE A 9 -20.28 5.56 -4.46
C ILE A 9 -18.89 4.90 -4.47
N SER A 10 -18.82 3.57 -4.65
CA SER A 10 -17.55 2.85 -4.67
C SER A 10 -16.58 3.26 -5.77
N ARG A 11 -17.05 3.95 -6.82
CA ARG A 11 -16.22 4.42 -7.95
C ARG A 11 -15.92 5.90 -7.88
N LEU A 12 -16.25 6.56 -6.77
CA LEU A 12 -15.84 7.94 -6.57
C LEU A 12 -14.35 7.94 -6.25
N GLU A 13 -13.61 8.69 -7.06
CA GLU A 13 -12.18 8.87 -6.90
C GLU A 13 -11.92 10.09 -6.01
N ILE A 14 -11.04 9.92 -5.04
CA ILE A 14 -10.53 10.95 -4.17
C ILE A 14 -9.08 11.18 -4.56
N THR A 15 -8.71 12.40 -4.91
CA THR A 15 -7.34 12.71 -5.33
C THR A 15 -6.40 12.77 -4.14
N ALA A 16 -5.13 12.45 -4.35
CA ALA A 16 -4.08 12.55 -3.33
C ALA A 16 -4.07 13.93 -2.64
N GLY A 17 -4.16 15.01 -3.42
CA GLY A 17 -4.19 16.38 -2.87
C GLY A 17 -5.42 16.67 -1.99
N ALA A 18 -6.56 16.00 -2.20
CA ALA A 18 -7.70 16.13 -1.31
C ALA A 18 -7.46 15.44 0.04
N ILE A 19 -6.80 14.27 0.02
CA ILE A 19 -6.41 13.53 1.22
C ILE A 19 -5.40 14.35 2.02
N GLU A 20 -4.36 14.85 1.37
CA GLU A 20 -3.35 15.72 1.98
C GLU A 20 -4.00 16.95 2.63
N ALA A 21 -4.94 17.61 1.92
CA ALA A 21 -5.64 18.76 2.48
C ALA A 21 -6.46 18.41 3.72
N VAL A 22 -7.14 17.26 3.75
CA VAL A 22 -7.93 16.81 4.92
C VAL A 22 -7.03 16.48 6.09
N VAL A 23 -5.90 15.83 5.87
CA VAL A 23 -4.92 15.48 6.91
C VAL A 23 -4.37 16.73 7.62
N GLN A 24 -4.22 17.84 6.90
CA GLN A 24 -3.76 19.12 7.46
C GLN A 24 -4.84 19.84 8.29
N THR A 25 -6.11 19.40 8.24
CA THR A 25 -7.17 19.97 9.07
C THR A 25 -7.16 19.37 10.48
N PRO A 26 -7.47 20.16 11.53
CA PRO A 26 -7.62 19.64 12.88
C PRO A 26 -8.64 18.49 12.97
N GLU A 27 -9.74 18.59 12.22
CA GLU A 27 -10.81 17.60 12.18
C GLU A 27 -10.35 16.29 11.53
N GLY A 28 -9.62 16.37 10.40
CA GLY A 28 -9.09 15.20 9.72
C GLY A 28 -8.00 14.50 10.54
N CYS A 29 -7.09 15.27 11.14
CA CYS A 29 -6.07 14.73 12.04
C CYS A 29 -6.70 14.02 13.24
N GLN A 30 -7.72 14.61 13.88
CA GLN A 30 -8.42 13.97 14.99
C GLN A 30 -9.16 12.71 14.55
N ALA A 31 -9.82 12.72 13.39
CA ALA A 31 -10.50 11.54 12.86
C ALA A 31 -9.53 10.37 12.60
N LEU A 32 -8.32 10.63 12.12
CA LEU A 32 -7.29 9.62 11.91
C LEU A 32 -6.75 9.06 13.23
N LEU A 33 -6.53 9.93 14.23
CA LEU A 33 -6.14 9.50 15.57
C LEU A 33 -7.20 8.61 16.22
N ASP A 34 -8.48 8.97 16.07
CA ASP A 34 -9.61 8.18 16.59
C ASP A 34 -9.72 6.80 15.91
N LEU A 35 -9.13 6.64 14.72
CA LEU A 35 -9.04 5.37 13.99
C LEU A 35 -7.78 4.56 14.33
N ASP A 36 -6.96 5.01 15.28
CA ASP A 36 -5.65 4.46 15.64
C ASP A 36 -4.62 4.54 14.48
N VAL A 37 -4.67 5.62 13.69
CA VAL A 37 -3.65 5.93 12.66
C VAL A 37 -2.69 6.99 13.20
N GLY A 38 -1.43 6.60 13.37
CA GLY A 38 -0.36 7.43 13.92
C GLY A 38 -0.09 8.70 13.10
N LYS A 39 0.38 9.76 13.76
CA LYS A 39 0.70 11.04 13.08
C LYS A 39 1.88 10.92 12.13
N GLU A 40 2.76 9.95 12.38
CA GLU A 40 3.88 9.60 11.53
C GLU A 40 3.45 9.16 10.13
N ASP A 41 2.25 8.59 9.99
CA ASP A 41 1.72 8.10 8.73
C ASP A 41 0.88 9.16 7.99
N HIS A 42 0.51 10.25 8.66
CA HIS A 42 -0.36 11.29 8.13
C HIS A 42 0.23 11.94 6.87
N ASP A 43 1.52 12.27 6.89
CA ASP A 43 2.21 12.90 5.76
C ASP A 43 2.36 11.96 4.55
N TYR A 44 2.33 10.64 4.78
CA TYR A 44 2.47 9.61 3.75
C TYR A 44 1.13 8.96 3.39
N LEU A 45 0.03 9.39 4.00
CA LEU A 45 -1.26 8.70 3.91
C LEU A 45 -1.76 8.63 2.47
N ALA A 46 -1.66 9.72 1.71
CA ALA A 46 -2.05 9.74 0.31
C ALA A 46 -1.23 8.74 -0.52
N ASP A 47 0.07 8.66 -0.27
CA ASP A 47 0.98 7.72 -0.94
C ASP A 47 0.73 6.25 -0.58
N ILE A 48 0.29 5.99 0.65
CA ILE A 48 -0.05 4.65 1.15
C ILE A 48 -1.38 4.18 0.59
N LEU A 49 -2.36 5.07 0.48
CA LEU A 49 -3.69 4.78 -0.08
C LEU A 49 -3.64 4.62 -1.61
N ASP A 50 -2.75 5.34 -2.29
CA ASP A 50 -2.48 5.22 -3.73
C ASP A 50 -1.44 4.12 -4.02
N ALA A 51 -1.87 2.86 -3.86
CA ALA A 51 -1.00 1.70 -4.05
C ALA A 51 -0.60 1.46 -5.52
N ASP A 52 -1.43 1.90 -6.48
CA ASP A 52 -1.19 1.74 -7.91
C ASP A 52 -0.50 2.94 -8.57
N LYS A 53 -0.27 4.02 -7.81
CA LYS A 53 0.33 5.29 -8.27
C LYS A 53 -0.49 5.94 -9.38
N SER A 54 -1.81 5.82 -9.32
CA SER A 54 -2.74 6.48 -10.23
C SER A 54 -2.96 7.97 -9.91
N GLY A 55 -2.56 8.42 -8.70
CA GLY A 55 -2.75 9.78 -8.20
C GLY A 55 -4.11 10.03 -7.53
N ALA A 56 -4.94 8.98 -7.43
CA ALA A 56 -6.22 8.99 -6.75
C ALA A 56 -6.47 7.63 -6.09
N CYS A 57 -7.37 7.57 -5.12
CA CYS A 57 -7.87 6.32 -4.58
C CYS A 57 -9.40 6.28 -4.66
N ASP A 58 -9.97 5.12 -4.95
CA ASP A 58 -11.41 4.92 -4.81
C ASP A 58 -11.80 4.71 -3.33
N ILE A 59 -13.11 4.69 -3.06
CA ILE A 59 -13.61 4.51 -1.68
C ILE A 59 -13.26 3.13 -1.12
N GLY A 60 -13.17 2.09 -1.96
CA GLY A 60 -12.77 0.76 -1.53
C GLY A 60 -11.31 0.71 -1.08
N GLU A 61 -10.43 1.31 -1.86
CA GLU A 61 -9.00 1.46 -1.55
C GLU A 61 -8.78 2.30 -0.30
N MET A 62 -9.54 3.39 -0.13
CA MET A 62 -9.48 4.21 1.08
C MET A 62 -9.86 3.40 2.33
N ILE A 63 -10.95 2.62 2.27
CA ILE A 63 -11.39 1.80 3.40
C ILE A 63 -10.39 0.68 3.70
N ASP A 64 -9.88 -0.02 2.68
CA ASP A 64 -8.91 -1.10 2.86
C ASP A 64 -7.58 -0.57 3.40
N GLY A 65 -7.07 0.52 2.82
CA GLY A 65 -5.82 1.14 3.22
C GLY A 65 -5.87 1.69 4.65
N ILE A 66 -6.93 2.43 5.01
CA ILE A 66 -7.12 2.87 6.39
C ILE A 66 -7.20 1.66 7.32
N SER A 67 -7.98 0.62 6.98
CA SER A 67 -8.15 -0.57 7.83
C SER A 67 -6.83 -1.30 8.11
N ARG A 68 -5.87 -1.26 7.18
CA ARG A 68 -4.54 -1.86 7.34
C ARG A 68 -3.59 -1.00 8.17
N LEU A 69 -3.76 0.32 8.14
CA LEU A 69 -2.97 1.28 8.92
C LEU A 69 -3.40 1.37 10.38
N ARG A 70 -4.54 0.78 10.76
CA ARG A 70 -5.03 0.86 12.13
C ARG A 70 -4.17 0.04 13.07
N GLY A 71 -3.69 0.72 14.12
CA GLY A 71 -3.01 0.11 15.25
C GLY A 71 -1.53 -0.20 14.99
N GLU A 72 -0.85 -0.57 16.06
CA GLU A 72 0.60 -0.78 16.04
C GLU A 72 0.98 -2.13 15.39
N PRO A 73 1.98 -2.16 14.50
CA PRO A 73 2.52 -3.41 13.98
C PRO A 73 3.07 -4.26 15.13
N ARG A 74 2.63 -5.53 15.21
CA ARG A 74 3.09 -6.41 16.29
C ARG A 74 4.51 -6.84 16.00
N ARG A 75 5.28 -7.10 17.06
CA ARG A 75 6.65 -7.67 16.93
C ARG A 75 6.66 -8.97 16.11
N SER A 76 5.59 -9.75 16.18
CA SER A 76 5.40 -10.96 15.36
C SER A 76 5.33 -10.66 13.87
N ASP A 77 4.73 -9.54 13.48
CA ASP A 77 4.53 -9.17 12.09
C ASP A 77 5.86 -8.77 11.46
N ILE A 78 6.67 -7.99 12.20
CA ILE A 78 8.04 -7.63 11.82
C ILE A 78 8.91 -8.88 11.63
N VAL A 79 8.87 -9.83 12.57
CA VAL A 79 9.63 -11.09 12.47
C VAL A 79 9.15 -11.92 11.28
N SER A 80 7.85 -11.96 11.03
CA SER A 80 7.29 -12.69 9.88
C SER A 80 7.76 -12.10 8.56
N ILE A 81 7.78 -10.77 8.44
CA ILE A 81 8.32 -10.07 7.27
C ILE A 81 9.82 -10.36 7.10
N ASP A 82 10.63 -10.31 8.17
CA ASP A 82 12.07 -10.65 8.11
C ASP A 82 12.29 -12.07 7.57
N LEU A 83 11.53 -13.04 8.08
CA LEU A 83 11.61 -14.43 7.62
C LEU A 83 11.20 -14.58 6.15
N MET A 84 10.13 -13.91 5.73
CA MET A 84 9.68 -13.91 4.32
C MET A 84 10.72 -13.29 3.40
N VAL A 85 11.33 -12.16 3.78
CA VAL A 85 12.35 -11.48 2.98
C VAL A 85 13.59 -12.36 2.81
N ARG A 86 14.02 -13.09 3.85
CA ARG A 86 15.13 -14.05 3.73
C ARG A 86 14.85 -15.17 2.73
N VAL A 87 13.61 -15.65 2.70
CA VAL A 87 13.18 -16.68 1.73
C VAL A 87 13.20 -16.10 0.32
N LEU A 88 12.64 -14.91 0.12
CA LEU A 88 12.66 -14.22 -1.17
C LEU A 88 14.09 -13.97 -1.67
N GLN A 89 14.99 -13.50 -0.81
CA GLN A 89 16.40 -13.28 -1.16
C GLN A 89 17.09 -14.57 -1.63
N ARG A 90 16.79 -15.70 -0.98
CA ARG A 90 17.31 -17.02 -1.40
C ARG A 90 16.78 -17.42 -2.77
N GLN A 91 15.47 -17.32 -2.98
CA GLN A 91 14.83 -17.66 -4.25
C GLN A 91 15.35 -16.77 -5.40
N VAL A 92 15.50 -15.47 -5.16
CA VAL A 92 16.10 -14.54 -6.14
C VAL A 92 17.55 -14.92 -6.44
N GLY A 93 18.33 -15.32 -5.43
CA GLY A 93 19.69 -15.82 -5.62
C GLY A 93 19.76 -17.08 -6.48
N GLU A 94 18.85 -18.03 -6.25
CA GLU A 94 18.71 -19.25 -7.06
C GLU A 94 18.36 -18.91 -8.51
N ILE A 95 17.37 -18.04 -8.74
CA ILE A 95 17.01 -17.57 -10.09
C ILE A 95 18.23 -16.92 -10.76
N LEU A 96 18.95 -16.02 -10.07
CA LEU A 96 20.11 -15.34 -10.62
C LEU A 96 21.23 -16.32 -11.01
N SER A 97 21.45 -17.36 -10.20
CA SER A 97 22.42 -18.41 -10.51
C SER A 97 22.06 -19.18 -11.79
N GLN A 98 20.77 -19.47 -11.99
CA GLN A 98 20.30 -20.17 -13.19
C GLN A 98 20.40 -19.26 -14.42
N VAL A 99 20.05 -17.99 -14.30
CA VAL A 99 20.18 -17.01 -15.40
C VAL A 99 21.63 -16.87 -15.86
N ARG A 100 22.60 -16.87 -14.94
CA ARG A 100 24.04 -16.83 -15.29
C ARG A 100 24.55 -18.07 -16.02
N THR A 101 23.85 -19.19 -15.89
CA THR A 101 24.21 -20.43 -16.61
C THR A 101 23.59 -20.52 -18.00
N ILE A 102 22.71 -19.57 -18.37
CA ILE A 102 22.18 -19.50 -19.73
C ILE A 102 23.29 -18.94 -20.63
N PRO A 103 23.80 -19.73 -21.61
CA PRO A 103 24.82 -19.26 -22.53
C PRO A 103 24.28 -18.09 -23.34
N ASP A 104 25.13 -17.09 -23.54
CA ASP A 104 24.80 -15.86 -24.24
C ASP A 104 24.45 -16.18 -25.71
N PHE A 105 23.23 -15.82 -26.13
CA PHE A 105 22.74 -16.06 -27.50
C PHE A 105 23.55 -15.32 -28.58
N SER A 106 24.46 -14.44 -28.16
CA SER A 106 25.47 -13.77 -28.99
C SER A 106 26.49 -14.73 -29.63
N THR A 107 26.55 -16.00 -29.18
CA THR A 107 27.49 -17.01 -29.72
C THR A 107 26.92 -17.79 -30.92
N PHE A 108 25.67 -17.53 -31.33
CA PHE A 108 24.97 -18.28 -32.39
C PHE A 108 24.80 -17.53 -33.73
N CYS A 109 25.34 -16.32 -33.88
CA CYS A 109 25.31 -15.58 -35.16
C CYS A 109 26.68 -14.96 -35.47
#